data_AF-A0AAN8QNJ8-F1
#
_entry.id   AF-A0AAN8QNJ8-F1
#
_cell.length_a   1.000
_cell.length_b   1.000
_cell.length_c   1.000
_cell.angle_alpha   90.00
_cell.angle_beta   90.00
_cell.angle_gamma   90.00
#
_symmetry.space_group_name_H-M   'P 1'
#
loop_
_entity.id
_entity.type
_entity.pdbx_description
1 polymer ?
#
loop_
_entity_poly.entity_id
_entity_poly.type
_entity_poly.pdbx_seq_one_letter_code
_entity_poly.pdbx_strand_id
1 'polypeptide(L)'
;MGILSMFEDMGFINTYKIDLHTLARFCLMVKKGYRDPPYHNWTHAFSVSHFCYLLYKNLGLANYLENIEIFALFVSCMCHDLDHRGTNNSFQVASQSVLAALYSSEGSVMERHHFAQAIAILNTHGCNIFDKFSRKDYQRMLDLMRDIILATDLAHHLRIFPDLQRMADAGYNPKNQTHRSLLLCLLMTSCDLSDQTKGWKTTRKIAELIYKEFFSQGDLEKAMGNRPSEMMDREKAYIPELQISFMEHIAMPIYKLLSELLPGATELYERVATNRVQWTKVSHKFTVRGLPSNNSLDFLDEEYELLQSQGALGDDSHCDDTHCLNGCLDDGGRGQ
;
A
#
# COMPACT_ATOMS: atom_id res chain seq x y z
N MET A 1 -14.00 12.63 -4.62
CA MET A 1 -13.52 13.95 -4.16
C MET A 1 -12.09 13.87 -3.64
N GLY A 2 -11.77 13.02 -2.65
CA GLY A 2 -10.41 12.93 -2.07
C GLY A 2 -9.23 12.86 -3.06
N ILE A 3 -9.27 11.97 -4.07
CA ILE A 3 -8.18 11.87 -5.07
C ILE A 3 -7.97 13.20 -5.83
N LEU A 4 -9.04 13.84 -6.30
CA LEU A 4 -8.94 15.10 -7.05
C LEU A 4 -8.34 16.22 -6.20
N SER A 5 -8.75 16.31 -4.93
CA SER A 5 -8.19 17.27 -3.97
C SER A 5 -6.70 17.05 -3.74
N MET A 6 -6.24 15.78 -3.65
CA MET A 6 -4.81 15.48 -3.51
C MET A 6 -4.03 15.83 -4.79
N PHE A 7 -4.59 15.60 -5.99
CA PHE A 7 -3.97 16.04 -7.25
C PHE A 7 -3.80 17.56 -7.33
N GLU A 8 -4.78 18.30 -6.83
CA GLU A 8 -4.78 19.77 -6.80
C GLU A 8 -3.76 20.29 -5.77
N ASP A 9 -3.79 19.79 -4.54
CA ASP A 9 -2.92 20.23 -3.45
C ASP A 9 -1.44 19.89 -3.70
N MET A 10 -1.14 18.75 -4.33
CA MET A 10 0.22 18.43 -4.80
C MET A 10 0.64 19.23 -6.05
N GLY A 11 -0.24 20.07 -6.60
CA GLY A 11 0.04 20.92 -7.75
C GLY A 11 0.19 20.19 -9.09
N PHE A 12 -0.16 18.90 -9.16
CA PHE A 12 0.03 18.09 -10.36
C PHE A 12 -0.84 18.56 -11.52
N ILE A 13 -2.08 18.98 -11.25
CA ILE A 13 -2.99 19.49 -12.28
C ILE A 13 -2.36 20.68 -13.02
N ASN A 14 -1.83 21.64 -12.25
CA ASN A 14 -1.24 22.86 -12.80
C ASN A 14 0.13 22.64 -13.43
N THR A 15 0.97 21.78 -12.83
CA THR A 15 2.32 21.48 -13.30
C THR A 15 2.29 20.74 -14.62
N TYR A 16 1.42 19.73 -14.73
CA TYR A 16 1.33 18.85 -15.89
C TYR A 16 0.21 19.21 -16.87
N LYS A 17 -0.52 20.31 -16.62
CA LYS A 17 -1.60 20.82 -17.47
C LYS A 17 -2.68 19.76 -17.73
N ILE A 18 -3.04 19.03 -16.68
CA ILE A 18 -4.00 17.92 -16.76
C ILE A 18 -5.40 18.49 -16.98
N ASP A 19 -6.07 18.08 -18.06
CA ASP A 19 -7.48 18.41 -18.30
C ASP A 19 -8.38 17.80 -17.22
N LEU A 20 -9.20 18.62 -16.57
CA LEU A 20 -10.04 18.19 -15.44
C LEU A 20 -11.07 17.14 -15.81
N HIS A 21 -11.65 17.21 -17.02
CA HIS A 21 -12.59 16.19 -17.49
C HIS A 21 -11.89 14.84 -17.72
N THR A 22 -10.68 14.88 -18.28
CA THR A 22 -9.84 13.70 -18.49
C THR A 22 -9.38 13.10 -17.17
N LEU A 23 -8.98 13.92 -16.21
CA LEU A 23 -8.65 13.47 -14.85
C LEU A 23 -9.86 12.85 -14.14
N ALA A 24 -11.03 13.48 -14.21
CA ALA A 24 -12.25 12.94 -13.61
C ALA A 24 -12.61 11.57 -14.21
N ARG A 25 -12.54 11.42 -15.55
CA ARG A 25 -12.78 10.14 -16.21
C ARG A 25 -11.73 9.10 -15.82
N PHE A 26 -10.45 9.47 -15.80
CA PHE A 26 -9.37 8.58 -15.35
C PHE A 26 -9.62 8.07 -13.93
N CYS A 27 -9.88 8.95 -12.96
CA CYS A 27 -10.14 8.55 -11.58
C CYS A 27 -11.35 7.61 -11.45
N LEU A 28 -12.43 7.87 -12.19
CA LEU A 28 -13.62 7.02 -12.20
C LEU A 28 -13.36 5.66 -12.87
N MET A 29 -12.57 5.63 -13.95
CA MET A 29 -12.19 4.40 -14.63
C MET A 29 -11.26 3.54 -13.77
N VAL A 30 -10.29 4.15 -13.09
CA VAL A 30 -9.43 3.46 -12.13
C VAL A 30 -10.29 2.86 -11.01
N LYS A 31 -11.13 3.65 -10.34
CA LYS A 31 -12.04 3.15 -9.30
C LYS A 31 -12.91 1.99 -9.79
N LYS A 32 -13.48 2.09 -11.00
CA LYS A 32 -14.29 1.04 -11.62
C LYS A 32 -13.47 -0.21 -11.95
N GLY A 33 -12.18 -0.07 -12.20
CA GLY A 33 -11.27 -1.16 -12.52
C GLY A 33 -10.93 -2.07 -11.34
N TYR A 34 -11.20 -1.64 -10.10
CA TYR A 34 -11.08 -2.48 -8.92
C TYR A 34 -12.32 -3.36 -8.74
N ARG A 35 -12.09 -4.62 -8.38
CA ARG A 35 -13.15 -5.55 -7.94
C ARG A 35 -13.42 -5.35 -6.44
N ASP A 36 -14.23 -6.24 -5.89
CA ASP A 36 -14.65 -6.22 -4.48
C ASP A 36 -14.19 -7.46 -3.68
N PRO A 37 -12.92 -7.92 -3.78
CA PRO A 37 -12.41 -8.90 -2.81
C PRO A 37 -12.27 -8.23 -1.43
N PRO A 38 -12.17 -9.01 -0.34
CA PRO A 38 -12.18 -8.45 1.02
C PRO A 38 -11.12 -7.37 1.28
N TYR A 39 -9.90 -7.50 0.76
CA TYR A 39 -8.81 -6.56 1.00
C TYR A 39 -8.40 -5.79 -0.27
N HIS A 40 -8.01 -6.47 -1.35
CA HIS A 40 -7.44 -5.82 -2.55
C HIS A 40 -8.54 -5.19 -3.46
N ASN A 41 -9.24 -4.18 -2.94
CA ASN A 41 -10.32 -3.43 -3.57
C ASN A 41 -9.98 -1.93 -3.67
N TRP A 42 -10.91 -1.11 -4.17
CA TRP A 42 -10.68 0.33 -4.34
C TRP A 42 -10.33 1.06 -3.03
N THR A 43 -10.86 0.63 -1.89
CA THR A 43 -10.58 1.28 -0.60
C THR A 43 -9.11 1.13 -0.23
N HIS A 44 -8.52 -0.04 -0.48
CA HIS A 44 -7.09 -0.26 -0.33
C HIS A 44 -6.28 0.65 -1.28
N ALA A 45 -6.58 0.67 -2.58
CA ALA A 45 -5.89 1.56 -3.51
C ALA A 45 -5.99 3.05 -3.12
N PHE A 46 -7.14 3.46 -2.59
CA PHE A 46 -7.34 4.80 -2.06
C PHE A 46 -6.48 5.08 -0.81
N SER A 47 -6.42 4.16 0.16
CA SER A 47 -5.60 4.34 1.37
C SER A 47 -4.10 4.37 1.06
N VAL A 48 -3.64 3.52 0.13
CA VAL A 48 -2.27 3.53 -0.39
C VAL A 48 -1.95 4.87 -1.07
N SER A 49 -2.85 5.36 -1.92
CA SER A 49 -2.69 6.68 -2.57
C SER A 49 -2.68 7.82 -1.56
N HIS A 50 -3.55 7.76 -0.55
CA HIS A 50 -3.58 8.73 0.53
C HIS A 50 -2.28 8.73 1.33
N PHE A 51 -1.70 7.56 1.61
CA PHE A 51 -0.40 7.49 2.28
C PHE A 51 0.73 8.09 1.44
N CYS A 52 0.74 7.87 0.12
CA CYS A 52 1.67 8.56 -0.78
C CYS A 52 1.54 10.09 -0.66
N TYR A 53 0.32 10.61 -0.58
CA TYR A 53 0.07 12.02 -0.32
C TYR A 53 0.61 12.47 1.06
N LEU A 54 0.42 11.68 2.12
CA LEU A 54 0.98 11.97 3.44
C LEU A 54 2.52 12.01 3.43
N LEU A 55 3.17 11.09 2.71
CA LEU A 55 4.62 11.11 2.54
C LEU A 55 5.07 12.40 1.84
N TYR A 56 4.35 12.83 0.78
CA TYR A 56 4.63 14.10 0.10
C TYR A 56 4.53 15.30 1.06
N LYS A 57 3.45 15.40 1.83
CA LYS A 57 3.18 16.54 2.73
C LYS A 57 4.12 16.61 3.92
N ASN A 58 4.50 15.46 4.50
CA ASN A 58 5.21 15.42 5.77
C ASN A 58 6.72 15.18 5.62
N LEU A 59 7.17 14.53 4.54
CA LEU A 59 8.59 14.14 4.39
C LEU A 59 9.35 14.96 3.35
N GLY A 60 8.71 15.95 2.72
CA GLY A 60 9.37 16.85 1.76
C GLY A 60 9.99 16.11 0.57
N LEU A 61 9.23 15.19 -0.05
CA LEU A 61 9.73 14.28 -1.10
C LEU A 61 10.40 14.99 -2.29
N ALA A 62 10.05 16.25 -2.55
CA ALA A 62 10.69 17.08 -3.59
C ALA A 62 12.20 17.32 -3.36
N ASN A 63 12.70 17.11 -2.14
CA ASN A 63 14.13 17.15 -1.84
C ASN A 63 14.88 15.88 -2.26
N TYR A 64 14.14 14.80 -2.54
CA TYR A 64 14.68 13.46 -2.79
C TYR A 64 14.43 13.00 -4.21
N LEU A 65 13.25 13.28 -4.76
CA LEU A 65 12.77 12.78 -6.05
C LEU A 65 12.45 13.93 -6.99
N GLU A 66 12.50 13.66 -8.29
CA GLU A 66 12.00 14.59 -9.30
C GLU A 66 10.46 14.67 -9.28
N ASN A 67 9.90 15.81 -9.67
CA ASN A 67 8.43 15.99 -9.68
C ASN A 67 7.70 14.90 -10.50
N ILE A 68 8.31 14.39 -11.58
CA ILE A 68 7.70 13.34 -12.42
C ILE A 68 7.74 11.97 -11.74
N GLU A 69 8.73 11.73 -10.88
CA GLU A 69 8.87 10.50 -10.09
C GLU A 69 7.84 10.47 -8.96
N ILE A 70 7.62 11.60 -8.27
CA ILE A 70 6.56 11.73 -7.25
C ILE A 70 5.17 11.58 -7.90
N PHE A 71 4.97 12.20 -9.07
CA PHE A 71 3.72 12.06 -9.80
C PHE A 71 3.47 10.61 -10.25
N ALA A 72 4.50 9.95 -10.78
CA ALA A 72 4.42 8.53 -11.15
C ALA A 72 4.12 7.63 -9.94
N LEU A 73 4.74 7.89 -8.79
CA LEU A 73 4.46 7.16 -7.54
C LEU A 73 2.99 7.27 -7.14
N PHE A 74 2.43 8.48 -7.14
CA PHE A 74 1.04 8.70 -6.75
C PHE A 74 0.05 8.03 -7.72
N VAL A 75 0.26 8.16 -9.04
CA VAL A 75 -0.60 7.50 -10.03
C VAL A 75 -0.46 5.98 -9.96
N SER A 76 0.75 5.47 -9.69
CA SER A 76 0.98 4.04 -9.50
C SER A 76 0.25 3.51 -8.26
N CYS A 77 0.27 4.24 -7.14
CA CYS A 77 -0.51 3.88 -5.94
C CYS A 77 -2.01 3.70 -6.26
N MET A 78 -2.57 4.54 -7.12
CA MET A 78 -3.97 4.41 -7.52
C MET A 78 -4.25 3.19 -8.40
N CYS A 79 -3.23 2.68 -9.10
CA CYS A 79 -3.39 1.67 -10.15
C CYS A 79 -2.78 0.30 -9.80
N HIS A 80 -2.02 0.21 -8.70
CA HIS A 80 -1.09 -0.90 -8.45
C HIS A 80 -1.74 -2.27 -8.29
N ASP A 81 -3.06 -2.31 -8.07
CA ASP A 81 -3.86 -3.52 -7.82
C ASP A 81 -5.10 -3.61 -8.74
N LEU A 82 -5.09 -2.89 -9.85
CA LEU A 82 -6.21 -2.86 -10.78
C LEU A 82 -6.63 -4.27 -11.21
N ASP A 83 -7.93 -4.56 -11.09
CA ASP A 83 -8.53 -5.83 -11.42
C ASP A 83 -8.00 -7.03 -10.59
N HIS A 84 -7.51 -6.80 -9.36
CA HIS A 84 -7.16 -7.90 -8.44
C HIS A 84 -8.38 -8.82 -8.16
N ARG A 85 -8.14 -10.14 -8.06
CA ARG A 85 -9.22 -11.17 -7.98
C ARG A 85 -9.32 -11.88 -6.64
N GLY A 86 -8.58 -11.42 -5.65
CA GLY A 86 -8.53 -12.07 -4.34
C GLY A 86 -7.55 -13.25 -4.27
N THR A 87 -6.60 -13.33 -5.20
CA THR A 87 -5.72 -14.49 -5.35
C THR A 87 -4.31 -14.06 -5.76
N ASN A 88 -3.29 -14.62 -5.12
CA ASN A 88 -1.89 -14.25 -5.31
C ASN A 88 -1.25 -14.85 -6.59
N ASN A 89 0.02 -14.50 -6.81
CA ASN A 89 0.83 -14.98 -7.95
C ASN A 89 0.97 -16.51 -8.02
N SER A 90 1.14 -17.21 -6.89
CA SER A 90 1.26 -18.68 -6.90
C SER A 90 -0.03 -19.35 -7.35
N PHE A 91 -1.19 -18.80 -6.97
CA PHE A 91 -2.48 -19.29 -7.43
C PHE A 91 -2.66 -19.15 -8.94
N GLN A 92 -2.21 -18.04 -9.54
CA GLN A 92 -2.32 -17.84 -10.99
C GLN A 92 -1.64 -18.99 -11.75
N VAL A 93 -0.42 -19.35 -11.33
CA VAL A 93 0.36 -20.43 -11.95
C VAL A 93 -0.29 -21.80 -11.68
N ALA A 94 -0.67 -22.07 -10.42
CA ALA A 94 -1.25 -23.35 -10.03
C ALA A 94 -2.63 -23.62 -10.69
N SER A 95 -3.41 -22.56 -10.93
CA SER A 95 -4.71 -22.64 -11.61
C SER A 95 -4.64 -22.54 -13.13
N GLN A 96 -3.43 -22.38 -13.70
CA GLN A 96 -3.23 -22.18 -15.13
C GLN A 96 -4.11 -21.05 -15.69
N SER A 97 -4.20 -19.95 -14.94
CA SER A 97 -5.06 -18.82 -15.31
C SER A 97 -4.58 -18.16 -16.61
N VAL A 98 -5.47 -17.40 -17.26
CA VAL A 98 -5.12 -16.62 -18.46
C VAL A 98 -3.95 -15.67 -18.18
N LEU A 99 -3.86 -15.11 -16.97
CA LEU A 99 -2.77 -14.21 -16.60
C LEU A 99 -1.43 -14.95 -16.51
N ALA A 100 -1.43 -16.16 -15.94
CA ALA A 100 -0.24 -16.99 -15.93
C ALA A 100 0.20 -17.34 -17.35
N ALA A 101 -0.73 -17.63 -18.26
CA ALA A 101 -0.42 -17.86 -19.67
C ALA A 101 0.25 -16.66 -20.35
N LEU A 102 -0.07 -15.43 -19.91
CA LEU A 102 0.52 -14.19 -20.45
C LEU A 102 1.86 -13.82 -19.81
N TYR A 103 2.02 -14.03 -18.50
CA TYR A 103 3.07 -13.36 -17.72
C TYR A 103 3.97 -14.31 -16.91
N SER A 104 3.64 -15.59 -16.76
CA SER A 104 4.35 -16.49 -15.84
C SER A 104 5.85 -16.66 -16.13
N SER A 105 6.27 -16.51 -17.40
CA SER A 105 7.68 -16.61 -17.78
C SER A 105 8.55 -15.51 -17.17
N GLU A 106 7.97 -14.38 -16.77
CA GLU A 106 8.71 -13.25 -16.21
C GLU A 106 8.51 -13.03 -14.69
N GLY A 107 7.65 -13.83 -14.05
CA GLY A 107 7.24 -13.62 -12.66
C GLY A 107 6.23 -12.47 -12.49
N SER A 108 5.94 -12.09 -11.23
CA SER A 108 5.07 -10.96 -10.85
C SER A 108 3.81 -10.83 -11.74
N VAL A 109 3.05 -11.93 -11.81
CA VAL A 109 1.95 -12.12 -12.78
C VAL A 109 0.83 -11.10 -12.57
N MET A 110 0.46 -10.88 -11.32
CA MET A 110 -0.58 -9.94 -10.93
C MET A 110 -0.11 -8.49 -11.16
N GLU A 111 1.11 -8.15 -10.75
CA GLU A 111 1.66 -6.80 -10.87
C GLU A 111 1.82 -6.39 -12.34
N ARG A 112 2.21 -7.33 -13.21
CA ARG A 112 2.20 -7.11 -14.67
C ARG A 112 0.80 -6.86 -15.21
N HIS A 113 -0.20 -7.60 -14.71
CA HIS A 113 -1.59 -7.38 -15.08
C HIS A 113 -2.09 -6.01 -14.61
N HIS A 114 -1.76 -5.60 -13.38
CA HIS A 114 -2.14 -4.29 -12.84
C HIS A 114 -1.59 -3.15 -13.69
N PHE A 115 -0.31 -3.23 -14.08
CA PHE A 115 0.29 -2.29 -15.02
C PHE A 115 -0.42 -2.32 -16.38
N ALA A 116 -0.69 -3.50 -16.95
CA ALA A 116 -1.40 -3.61 -18.23
C ALA A 116 -2.80 -2.97 -18.18
N GLN A 117 -3.53 -3.12 -17.07
CA GLN A 117 -4.82 -2.46 -16.84
C GLN A 117 -4.69 -0.94 -16.74
N ALA A 118 -3.65 -0.44 -16.07
CA ALA A 118 -3.37 1.00 -16.00
C ALA A 118 -3.14 1.59 -17.40
N ILE A 119 -2.36 0.90 -18.24
CA ILE A 119 -2.13 1.28 -19.64
C ILE A 119 -3.42 1.21 -20.46
N ALA A 120 -4.26 0.19 -20.26
CA ALA A 120 -5.55 0.08 -20.95
C ALA A 120 -6.49 1.26 -20.61
N ILE A 121 -6.52 1.69 -19.34
CA ILE A 121 -7.27 2.88 -18.92
C ILE A 121 -6.71 4.14 -19.60
N LEU A 122 -5.39 4.35 -19.57
CA LEU A 122 -4.77 5.51 -20.22
C LEU A 122 -5.03 5.55 -21.73
N ASN A 123 -5.10 4.39 -22.39
CA ASN A 123 -5.41 4.28 -23.82
C ASN A 123 -6.92 4.39 -24.14
N THR A 124 -7.79 4.41 -23.12
CA THR A 124 -9.23 4.63 -23.32
C THR A 124 -9.50 6.10 -23.66
N HIS A 125 -10.35 6.35 -24.64
CA HIS A 125 -10.65 7.71 -25.11
C HIS A 125 -11.05 8.64 -23.95
N GLY A 126 -10.37 9.78 -23.87
CA GLY A 126 -10.61 10.78 -22.83
C GLY A 126 -10.12 10.43 -21.43
N CYS A 127 -9.27 9.41 -21.26
CA CYS A 127 -8.72 9.02 -19.95
C CYS A 127 -7.20 9.22 -19.82
N ASN A 128 -6.51 9.64 -20.89
CA ASN A 128 -5.06 9.83 -20.87
C ASN A 128 -4.67 11.13 -20.13
N ILE A 129 -4.36 11.04 -18.85
CA ILE A 129 -3.93 12.18 -18.03
C ILE A 129 -2.49 12.66 -18.34
N PHE A 130 -1.79 11.99 -19.26
CA PHE A 130 -0.44 12.34 -19.70
C PHE A 130 -0.42 12.87 -21.14
N ASP A 131 -1.57 13.19 -21.74
CA ASP A 131 -1.69 13.59 -23.16
C ASP A 131 -0.90 14.87 -23.51
N LYS A 132 -0.59 15.72 -22.53
CA LYS A 132 0.23 16.93 -22.70
C LYS A 132 1.73 16.69 -22.56
N PHE A 133 2.17 15.47 -22.24
CA PHE A 133 3.58 15.17 -22.08
C PHE A 133 4.32 15.20 -23.41
N SER A 134 5.60 15.59 -23.36
CA SER A 134 6.50 15.31 -24.47
C SER A 134 6.61 13.79 -24.69
N ARG A 135 6.98 13.34 -25.88
CA ARG A 135 7.19 11.91 -26.14
C ARG A 135 8.18 11.28 -25.15
N LYS A 136 9.21 12.03 -24.73
CA LYS A 136 10.22 11.59 -23.77
C LYS A 136 9.62 11.42 -22.37
N ASP A 137 8.85 12.41 -21.90
CA ASP A 137 8.26 12.35 -20.56
C ASP A 137 7.12 11.34 -20.50
N TYR A 138 6.36 11.15 -21.59
CA TYR A 138 5.35 10.11 -21.69
C TYR A 138 5.97 8.73 -21.53
N GLN A 139 7.05 8.44 -22.29
CA GLN A 139 7.79 7.18 -22.15
C GLN A 139 8.34 7.01 -20.72
N ARG A 140 8.96 8.06 -20.17
CA ARG A 140 9.50 8.04 -18.80
C ARG A 140 8.41 7.75 -17.76
N MET A 141 7.23 8.35 -17.89
CA MET A 141 6.10 8.12 -16.99
C MET A 141 5.65 6.66 -17.04
N LEU A 142 5.51 6.08 -18.24
CA LEU A 142 5.10 4.68 -18.36
C LEU A 142 6.17 3.71 -17.82
N ASP A 143 7.45 4.00 -18.03
CA ASP A 143 8.55 3.21 -17.46
C ASP A 143 8.58 3.30 -15.93
N LEU A 144 8.39 4.50 -15.36
CA LEU A 144 8.28 4.69 -13.91
C LEU A 144 7.08 3.93 -13.34
N MET A 145 5.90 4.04 -13.97
CA MET A 145 4.70 3.31 -13.52
C MET A 145 4.91 1.80 -13.55
N ARG A 146 5.56 1.27 -14.60
CA ARG A 146 5.90 -0.15 -14.67
C ARG A 146 6.77 -0.55 -13.50
N ASP A 147 7.88 0.15 -13.29
CA ASP A 147 8.88 -0.22 -12.29
C ASP A 147 8.31 -0.09 -10.86
N ILE A 148 7.48 0.93 -10.61
CA ILE A 148 6.84 1.17 -9.31
C ILE A 148 5.76 0.11 -9.03
N ILE A 149 4.88 -0.20 -10.00
CA ILE A 149 3.85 -1.22 -9.80
C ILE A 149 4.48 -2.60 -9.64
N LEU A 150 5.53 -2.94 -10.40
CA LEU A 150 6.24 -4.21 -10.20
C LEU A 150 6.94 -4.31 -8.84
N ALA A 151 7.23 -3.19 -8.18
CA ALA A 151 7.84 -3.17 -6.87
C ALA A 151 6.88 -3.57 -5.73
N THR A 152 5.56 -3.65 -5.97
CA THR A 152 4.58 -4.14 -4.97
C THR A 152 4.63 -5.66 -4.78
N ASP A 153 5.24 -6.40 -5.71
CA ASP A 153 5.55 -7.81 -5.48
C ASP A 153 6.52 -7.92 -4.30
N LEU A 154 6.06 -8.43 -3.15
CA LEU A 154 6.90 -8.59 -1.96
C LEU A 154 8.12 -9.50 -2.24
N ALA A 155 8.06 -10.43 -3.19
CA ALA A 155 9.24 -11.18 -3.60
C ALA A 155 10.28 -10.29 -4.29
N HIS A 156 9.86 -9.26 -5.03
CA HIS A 156 10.77 -8.22 -5.54
C HIS A 156 11.36 -7.40 -4.40
N HIS A 157 10.53 -6.91 -3.47
CA HIS A 157 11.00 -6.16 -2.31
C HIS A 157 12.11 -6.92 -1.54
N LEU A 158 11.89 -8.19 -1.23
CA LEU A 158 12.85 -9.03 -0.51
C LEU A 158 14.16 -9.24 -1.31
N ARG A 159 14.11 -9.27 -2.64
CA ARG A 159 15.32 -9.37 -3.48
C ARG A 159 16.18 -8.10 -3.41
N ILE A 160 15.55 -6.92 -3.39
CA ILE A 160 16.25 -5.63 -3.39
C ILE A 160 16.55 -5.10 -1.99
N PHE A 161 16.04 -5.73 -0.93
CA PHE A 161 16.24 -5.28 0.46
C PHE A 161 17.73 -5.06 0.82
N PRO A 162 18.69 -5.92 0.41
CA PRO A 162 20.11 -5.65 0.66
C PRO A 162 20.63 -4.39 -0.03
N ASP A 163 20.09 -4.01 -1.19
CA ASP A 163 20.44 -2.76 -1.88
C ASP A 163 19.82 -1.55 -1.19
N LEU A 164 18.60 -1.67 -0.65
CA LEU A 164 17.97 -0.64 0.16
C LEU A 164 18.79 -0.34 1.42
N GLN A 165 19.26 -1.39 2.12
CA GLN A 165 20.12 -1.21 3.29
C GLN A 165 21.45 -0.56 2.92
N ARG A 166 22.11 -1.02 1.84
CA ARG A 166 23.34 -0.37 1.34
C ARG A 166 23.14 1.11 1.02
N MET A 167 22.00 1.47 0.43
CA MET A 167 21.66 2.86 0.14
C MET A 167 21.46 3.69 1.43
N ALA A 168 20.81 3.12 2.44
CA ALA A 168 20.64 3.78 3.74
C ALA A 168 22.00 3.98 4.44
N ASP A 169 22.82 2.93 4.51
CA ASP A 169 24.13 2.95 5.16
C ASP A 169 25.13 3.91 4.49
N ALA A 170 25.13 3.96 3.16
CA ALA A 170 26.02 4.84 2.38
C ALA A 170 25.52 6.30 2.31
N GLY A 171 24.27 6.54 2.68
CA GLY A 171 23.58 7.81 2.51
C GLY A 171 22.93 7.96 1.13
N TYR A 172 21.68 8.46 1.15
CA TYR A 172 20.94 8.75 -0.07
C TYR A 172 21.62 9.84 -0.92
N ASN A 173 21.63 9.67 -2.24
CA ASN A 173 22.19 10.64 -3.17
C ASN A 173 21.14 10.96 -4.25
N PRO A 174 20.51 12.14 -4.24
CA PRO A 174 19.46 12.50 -5.19
C PRO A 174 19.95 12.59 -6.64
N LYS A 175 21.27 12.66 -6.90
CA LYS A 175 21.83 12.63 -8.25
C LYS A 175 22.01 11.22 -8.81
N ASN A 176 22.00 10.19 -7.94
CA ASN A 176 22.16 8.81 -8.35
C ASN A 176 20.79 8.22 -8.77
N GLN A 177 20.63 7.92 -10.06
CA GLN A 177 19.38 7.34 -10.59
C GLN A 177 19.00 6.03 -9.89
N THR A 178 19.96 5.18 -9.55
CA THR A 178 19.70 3.92 -8.84
C THR A 178 19.15 4.18 -7.45
N HIS A 179 19.66 5.19 -6.74
CA HIS A 179 19.13 5.54 -5.42
C HIS A 179 17.69 6.05 -5.53
N ARG A 180 17.37 6.88 -6.54
CA ARG A 180 15.99 7.33 -6.78
C ARG A 180 15.05 6.15 -7.06
N SER A 181 15.46 5.22 -7.92
CA SER A 181 14.67 4.01 -8.23
C SER A 181 14.47 3.11 -7.00
N LEU A 182 15.50 2.90 -6.19
CA LEU A 182 15.40 2.16 -4.93
C LEU A 182 14.48 2.85 -3.93
N LEU A 183 14.58 4.18 -3.78
CA LEU A 183 13.70 4.95 -2.92
C LEU A 183 12.25 4.87 -3.38
N LEU A 184 11.98 4.93 -4.69
CA LEU A 184 10.63 4.73 -5.23
C LEU A 184 10.06 3.35 -4.87
N CYS A 185 10.86 2.29 -4.95
CA CYS A 185 10.43 0.94 -4.55
C CYS A 185 10.09 0.88 -3.05
N LEU A 186 10.95 1.47 -2.19
CA LEU A 186 10.71 1.54 -0.75
C LEU A 186 9.45 2.34 -0.42
N LEU A 187 9.27 3.51 -1.04
CA LEU A 187 8.10 4.36 -0.84
C LEU A 187 6.82 3.66 -1.29
N MET A 188 6.83 2.98 -2.44
CA MET A 188 5.68 2.20 -2.90
C MET A 188 5.33 1.09 -1.91
N THR A 189 6.31 0.29 -1.47
CA THR A 189 6.07 -0.76 -0.46
C THR A 189 5.57 -0.16 0.87
N SER A 190 6.09 1.01 1.26
CA SER A 190 5.66 1.72 2.46
C SER A 190 4.21 2.23 2.35
N CYS A 191 3.77 2.61 1.15
CA CYS A 191 2.37 2.98 0.90
C CYS A 191 1.46 1.76 0.94
N ASP A 192 1.86 0.68 0.28
CA ASP A 192 1.13 -0.58 0.18
C ASP A 192 0.83 -1.19 1.57
N LEU A 193 1.83 -1.16 2.47
CA LEU A 193 1.68 -1.69 3.84
C LEU A 193 1.22 -0.66 4.87
N SER A 194 0.78 0.53 4.43
CA SER A 194 0.55 1.69 5.32
C SER A 194 -0.58 1.53 6.34
N ASP A 195 -1.46 0.55 6.16
CA ASP A 195 -2.46 0.20 7.16
C ASP A 195 -1.83 -0.17 8.52
N GLN A 196 -0.62 -0.74 8.50
CA GLN A 196 0.12 -1.14 9.71
C GLN A 196 0.65 0.06 10.52
N THR A 197 0.68 1.26 9.92
CA THR A 197 1.10 2.50 10.59
C THR A 197 -0.06 3.25 11.23
N LYS A 198 -1.26 2.65 11.26
CA LYS A 198 -2.46 3.25 11.88
C LYS A 198 -2.70 2.65 13.27
N GLY A 199 -3.75 3.09 13.94
CA GLY A 199 -4.12 2.55 15.25
C GLY A 199 -4.48 1.06 15.20
N TRP A 200 -4.53 0.44 16.38
CA TRP A 200 -4.81 -1.00 16.54
C TRP A 200 -6.09 -1.44 15.83
N LYS A 201 -7.18 -0.68 15.95
CA LYS A 201 -8.48 -1.01 15.34
C LYS A 201 -8.37 -1.18 13.82
N THR A 202 -7.60 -0.32 13.16
CA THR A 202 -7.31 -0.43 11.72
C THR A 202 -6.52 -1.70 11.43
N THR A 203 -5.38 -1.90 12.10
CA THR A 203 -4.52 -3.07 11.90
C THR A 203 -5.28 -4.39 12.09
N ARG A 204 -6.10 -4.47 13.14
CA ARG A 204 -6.96 -5.63 13.41
C ARG A 204 -7.99 -5.85 12.31
N LYS A 205 -8.68 -4.79 11.87
CA LYS A 205 -9.69 -4.89 10.81
C LYS A 205 -9.07 -5.33 9.49
N ILE A 206 -7.89 -4.80 9.16
CA ILE A 206 -7.16 -5.17 7.95
C ILE A 206 -6.70 -6.63 8.00
N ALA A 207 -6.21 -7.11 9.15
CA ALA A 207 -5.92 -8.53 9.32
C ALA A 207 -7.15 -9.41 9.06
N GLU A 208 -8.32 -9.05 9.58
CA GLU A 208 -9.57 -9.77 9.29
C GLU A 208 -9.87 -9.83 7.78
N LEU A 209 -9.70 -8.72 7.06
CA LEU A 209 -9.94 -8.65 5.61
C LEU A 209 -8.92 -9.49 4.83
N ILE A 210 -7.63 -9.40 5.15
CA ILE A 210 -6.57 -10.19 4.53
C ILE A 210 -6.84 -11.69 4.72
N TYR A 211 -7.13 -12.14 5.94
CA TYR A 211 -7.37 -13.56 6.18
C TYR A 211 -8.69 -14.05 5.56
N LYS A 212 -9.74 -13.22 5.47
CA LYS A 212 -10.94 -13.58 4.68
C LYS A 212 -10.58 -13.88 3.23
N GLU A 213 -9.72 -13.05 2.64
CA GLU A 213 -9.28 -13.21 1.26
C GLU A 213 -8.38 -14.44 1.09
N PHE A 214 -7.35 -14.58 1.93
CA PHE A 214 -6.42 -15.73 1.92
C PHE A 214 -7.14 -17.06 2.13
N PHE A 215 -8.10 -17.12 3.05
CA PHE A 215 -8.86 -18.34 3.29
C PHE A 215 -9.82 -18.66 2.14
N SER A 216 -10.35 -17.64 1.45
CA SER A 216 -11.14 -17.85 0.23
C SER A 216 -10.28 -18.46 -0.87
N GLN A 217 -9.04 -17.98 -1.06
CA GLN A 217 -8.08 -18.62 -1.96
C GLN A 217 -7.76 -20.05 -1.52
N GLY A 218 -7.45 -20.28 -0.25
CA GLY A 218 -7.07 -21.60 0.25
C GLY A 218 -8.17 -22.65 0.09
N ASP A 219 -9.44 -22.26 0.23
CA ASP A 219 -10.57 -23.14 -0.05
C ASP A 219 -10.66 -23.52 -1.54
N LEU A 220 -10.39 -22.57 -2.45
CA LEU A 220 -10.30 -22.84 -3.88
C LEU A 220 -9.13 -23.79 -4.20
N GLU A 221 -7.97 -23.58 -3.56
CA GLU A 221 -6.81 -24.48 -3.71
C GLU A 221 -7.15 -25.90 -3.25
N LYS A 222 -7.81 -26.07 -2.10
CA LYS A 222 -8.30 -27.37 -1.61
C LYS A 222 -9.28 -28.00 -2.60
N ALA A 223 -10.22 -27.23 -3.15
CA ALA A 223 -11.19 -27.72 -4.13
C ALA A 223 -10.54 -28.17 -5.45
N MET A 224 -9.39 -27.59 -5.81
CA MET A 224 -8.57 -28.01 -6.95
C MET A 224 -7.66 -29.21 -6.64
N GLY A 225 -7.68 -29.74 -5.41
CA GLY A 225 -6.82 -30.84 -4.97
C GLY A 225 -5.40 -30.42 -4.58
N ASN A 226 -5.15 -29.10 -4.43
CA ASN A 226 -3.87 -28.56 -3.99
C ASN A 226 -3.85 -28.39 -2.47
N ARG A 227 -2.63 -28.42 -1.90
CA ARG A 227 -2.43 -28.10 -0.48
C ARG A 227 -2.14 -26.60 -0.34
N PRO A 228 -3.03 -25.80 0.26
CA PRO A 228 -2.76 -24.38 0.50
C PRO A 228 -1.57 -24.20 1.45
N SER A 229 -0.94 -23.02 1.35
CA SER A 229 0.02 -22.57 2.36
C SER A 229 -0.65 -22.42 3.73
N GLU A 230 0.12 -22.50 4.81
CA GLU A 230 -0.45 -22.45 6.17
C GLU A 230 -1.26 -21.17 6.44
N MET A 231 -0.78 -20.02 5.96
CA MET A 231 -1.46 -18.72 6.11
C MET A 231 -2.77 -18.62 5.30
N MET A 232 -2.98 -19.51 4.33
CA MET A 232 -4.19 -19.58 3.49
C MET A 232 -5.13 -20.71 3.92
N ASP A 233 -4.69 -21.62 4.78
CA ASP A 233 -5.50 -22.72 5.26
C ASP A 233 -6.24 -22.32 6.54
N ARG A 234 -7.54 -22.02 6.44
CA ARG A 234 -8.38 -21.60 7.59
C ARG A 234 -8.41 -22.62 8.75
N GLU A 235 -8.06 -23.88 8.50
CA GLU A 235 -8.01 -24.92 9.54
C GLU A 235 -6.65 -24.98 10.25
N LYS A 236 -5.62 -24.32 9.71
CA LYS A 236 -4.24 -24.37 10.21
C LYS A 236 -3.71 -23.01 10.66
N ALA A 237 -4.06 -21.94 9.96
CA ALA A 237 -3.58 -20.60 10.21
C ALA A 237 -3.81 -20.18 11.67
N TYR A 238 -2.72 -19.82 12.35
CA TYR A 238 -2.78 -19.18 13.66
C TYR A 238 -2.47 -17.69 13.51
N ILE A 239 -3.53 -16.88 13.45
CA ILE A 239 -3.48 -15.48 13.04
C ILE A 239 -2.48 -14.63 13.84
N PRO A 240 -2.43 -14.68 15.19
CA PRO A 240 -1.50 -13.85 15.96
C PRO A 240 -0.03 -14.10 15.62
N GLU A 241 0.38 -15.36 15.50
CA GLU A 241 1.77 -15.71 15.16
C GLU A 241 2.12 -15.29 13.74
N LEU A 242 1.21 -15.53 12.79
CA LEU A 242 1.40 -15.11 11.41
C LEU A 242 1.49 -13.58 11.27
N GLN A 243 0.67 -12.82 12.03
CA GLN A 243 0.74 -11.35 12.05
C GLN A 243 2.03 -10.86 12.70
N ILE A 244 2.44 -11.43 13.84
CA ILE A 244 3.72 -11.08 14.48
C ILE A 244 4.88 -11.36 13.51
N SER A 245 4.88 -12.52 12.87
CA SER A 245 5.91 -12.90 11.89
C SER A 245 5.95 -11.94 10.70
N PHE A 246 4.79 -11.60 10.11
CA PHE A 246 4.69 -10.61 9.03
C PHE A 246 5.25 -9.25 9.46
N MET A 247 4.89 -8.79 10.66
CA MET A 247 5.34 -7.49 11.15
C MET A 247 6.85 -7.48 11.41
N GLU A 248 7.41 -8.51 12.03
CA GLU A 248 8.83 -8.58 12.36
C GLU A 248 9.74 -8.73 11.14
N HIS A 249 9.32 -9.54 10.16
CA HIS A 249 10.17 -9.92 9.05
C HIS A 249 9.92 -9.10 7.77
N ILE A 250 8.81 -8.37 7.69
CA ILE A 250 8.45 -7.57 6.50
C ILE A 250 8.16 -6.12 6.89
N ALA A 251 7.10 -5.85 7.65
CA ALA A 251 6.63 -4.47 7.85
C ALA A 251 7.62 -3.61 8.66
N MET A 252 8.10 -4.08 9.81
CA MET A 252 9.03 -3.33 10.66
C MET A 252 10.35 -3.00 9.94
N PRO A 253 11.02 -3.95 9.24
CA PRO A 253 12.21 -3.63 8.45
C PRO A 253 12.00 -2.52 7.42
N ILE A 254 10.85 -2.50 6.74
CA ILE A 254 10.49 -1.46 5.75
C ILE A 254 10.42 -0.08 6.42
N TYR A 255 9.66 0.05 7.50
CA TYR A 255 9.52 1.35 8.18
C TYR A 255 10.79 1.74 8.94
N LYS A 256 11.62 0.78 9.36
CA LYS A 256 12.95 1.08 9.91
C LYS A 256 13.83 1.74 8.86
N LEU A 257 13.95 1.16 7.67
CA LEU A 257 14.68 1.75 6.55
C LEU A 257 14.12 3.12 6.17
N LEU A 258 12.79 3.26 6.14
CA LEU A 258 12.15 4.54 5.85
C LEU A 258 12.54 5.61 6.88
N SER A 259 12.55 5.27 8.17
CA SER A 259 12.97 6.19 9.25
C SER A 259 14.45 6.58 9.19
N GLU A 260 15.32 5.69 8.70
CA GLU A 260 16.76 5.94 8.53
C GLU A 260 17.02 6.91 7.37
N LEU A 261 16.27 6.77 6.27
CA LEU A 261 16.41 7.62 5.08
C LEU A 261 15.67 8.96 5.22
N LEU A 262 14.51 8.95 5.88
CA LEU A 262 13.60 10.08 6.02
C LEU A 262 13.26 10.25 7.50
N PRO A 263 14.00 11.08 8.28
CA PRO A 263 13.85 11.17 9.74
C PRO A 263 12.43 11.48 10.24
N GLY A 264 11.63 12.20 9.44
CA GLY A 264 10.22 12.47 9.72
C GLY A 264 9.32 11.21 9.73
N ALA A 265 9.81 10.04 9.33
CA ALA A 265 9.08 8.79 9.31
C ALA A 265 9.22 7.95 10.60
N THR A 266 9.93 8.45 11.62
CA THR A 266 10.20 7.70 12.87
C THR A 266 8.90 7.23 13.55
N GLU A 267 7.87 8.08 13.59
CA GLU A 267 6.57 7.75 14.19
C GLU A 267 5.88 6.55 13.49
N LEU A 268 6.12 6.36 12.20
CA LEU A 268 5.54 5.26 11.42
C LEU A 268 6.12 3.92 11.89
N TYR A 269 7.45 3.87 12.09
CA TYR A 269 8.12 2.69 12.63
C TYR A 269 7.67 2.38 14.05
N GLU A 270 7.62 3.38 14.92
CA GLU A 270 7.18 3.23 16.31
C GLU A 270 5.74 2.73 16.42
N ARG A 271 4.84 3.21 15.53
CA ARG A 271 3.45 2.74 15.48
C ARG A 271 3.36 1.28 15.05
N VAL A 272 4.12 0.86 14.03
CA VAL A 272 4.17 -0.54 13.58
C VAL A 272 4.74 -1.44 14.68
N ALA A 273 5.81 -1.02 15.35
CA ALA A 273 6.37 -1.75 16.49
C ALA A 273 5.35 -1.89 17.64
N THR A 274 4.59 -0.83 17.93
CA THR A 274 3.52 -0.83 18.93
C THR A 274 2.41 -1.81 18.56
N ASN A 275 1.96 -1.81 17.30
CA ASN A 275 0.96 -2.75 16.80
C ASN A 275 1.43 -4.22 16.88
N ARG A 276 2.72 -4.49 16.61
CA ARG A 276 3.31 -5.83 16.81
C ARG A 276 3.25 -6.27 18.26
N VAL A 277 3.50 -5.37 19.21
CA VAL A 277 3.36 -5.66 20.65
C VAL A 277 1.89 -5.95 21.00
N GLN A 278 0.92 -5.23 20.42
CA GLN A 278 -0.50 -5.51 20.66
C GLN A 278 -0.90 -6.93 20.23
N TRP A 279 -0.44 -7.39 19.07
CA TRP A 279 -0.68 -8.77 18.65
C TRP A 279 -0.16 -9.80 19.64
N THR A 280 0.98 -9.53 20.31
CA THR A 280 1.49 -10.40 21.38
C THR A 280 0.57 -10.41 22.59
N LYS A 281 0.07 -9.23 23.01
CA LYS A 281 -0.83 -9.12 24.16
C LYS A 281 -2.13 -9.89 23.93
N VAL A 282 -2.76 -9.72 22.78
CA VAL A 282 -4.06 -10.35 22.48
C VAL A 282 -3.94 -11.81 22.00
N SER A 283 -2.72 -12.32 21.77
CA SER A 283 -2.49 -13.68 21.25
C SER A 283 -3.15 -14.75 22.14
N HIS A 284 -3.12 -14.57 23.46
CA HIS A 284 -3.69 -15.54 24.41
C HIS A 284 -5.22 -15.69 24.30
N LYS A 285 -5.92 -14.74 23.67
CA LYS A 285 -7.36 -14.82 23.39
C LYS A 285 -7.68 -15.76 22.22
N PHE A 286 -6.72 -16.06 21.37
CA PHE A 286 -6.90 -17.04 20.31
C PHE A 286 -6.76 -18.45 20.85
N THR A 287 -7.90 -19.11 21.04
CA THR A 287 -7.96 -20.54 21.35
C THR A 287 -8.30 -21.40 20.12
N VAL A 288 -8.58 -20.74 18.98
CA VAL A 288 -9.11 -21.35 17.76
C VAL A 288 -8.22 -20.98 16.56
N ARG A 289 -8.05 -21.90 15.61
CA ARG A 289 -7.36 -21.67 14.33
C ARG A 289 -8.31 -21.03 13.31
N GLY A 290 -7.77 -20.20 12.42
CA GLY A 290 -8.55 -19.45 11.44
C GLY A 290 -9.28 -18.25 12.04
N LEU A 291 -10.36 -17.83 11.36
CA LEU A 291 -11.28 -16.82 11.89
C LEU A 291 -12.36 -17.48 12.77
N PRO A 292 -12.88 -16.78 13.79
CA PRO A 292 -14.02 -17.27 14.55
C PRO A 292 -15.27 -17.46 13.66
N SER A 293 -16.29 -18.15 14.18
CA SER A 293 -17.51 -18.48 13.44
C SER A 293 -18.30 -17.28 12.90
N ASN A 294 -18.15 -16.10 13.50
CA ASN A 294 -18.73 -14.84 13.02
C ASN A 294 -17.87 -14.14 11.95
N ASN A 295 -16.76 -14.75 11.52
CA ASN A 295 -15.77 -14.19 10.60
C ASN A 295 -15.27 -12.79 11.02
N SER A 296 -15.12 -12.53 12.32
CA SER A 296 -14.70 -11.23 12.85
C SER A 296 -13.60 -11.37 13.90
N LEU A 297 -12.68 -10.40 13.92
CA LEU A 297 -11.67 -10.25 14.96
C LEU A 297 -12.04 -9.22 16.04
N ASP A 298 -13.26 -8.66 16.02
CA ASP A 298 -13.68 -7.54 16.89
C ASP A 298 -13.55 -7.85 18.40
N PHE A 299 -13.62 -9.12 18.79
CA PHE A 299 -13.45 -9.56 20.19
C PHE A 299 -12.07 -9.23 20.80
N LEU A 300 -11.09 -8.88 19.97
CA LEU A 300 -9.76 -8.44 20.43
C LEU A 300 -9.76 -6.99 20.90
N ASP A 301 -10.73 -6.17 20.49
CA ASP A 301 -10.80 -4.75 20.87
C ASP A 301 -11.12 -4.59 22.37
N GLU A 302 -11.87 -5.51 22.97
CA GLU A 302 -12.21 -5.46 24.40
C GLU A 302 -10.96 -5.40 25.30
N GLU A 303 -9.89 -6.13 24.93
CA GLU A 303 -8.65 -6.09 25.72
C GLU A 303 -7.86 -4.83 25.47
N TYR A 304 -7.81 -4.39 24.21
CA TYR A 304 -7.14 -3.15 23.86
C TYR A 304 -7.78 -1.98 24.62
N GLU A 305 -9.11 -1.91 24.68
CA GLU A 305 -9.85 -0.88 25.42
C GLU A 305 -9.64 -0.99 26.94
N LEU A 306 -9.54 -2.21 27.48
CA LEU A 306 -9.17 -2.44 28.89
C LEU A 306 -7.74 -1.97 29.19
N LEU A 307 -6.77 -2.31 28.34
CA LEU A 307 -5.37 -1.91 28.51
C LEU A 307 -5.19 -0.40 28.34
N GLN A 308 -5.94 0.21 27.44
CA GLN A 308 -5.96 1.66 27.23
C GLN A 308 -6.55 2.39 28.45
N SER A 309 -7.69 1.92 28.98
CA SER A 309 -8.31 2.50 30.18
C SER A 309 -7.45 2.34 31.45
N GLN A 310 -6.56 1.36 31.49
CA GLN A 310 -5.59 1.14 32.57
C GLN A 310 -4.29 1.96 32.41
N GLY A 311 -4.15 2.76 31.35
CA GLY A 311 -2.92 3.54 31.08
C GLY A 311 -1.70 2.67 30.72
N ALA A 312 -1.92 1.39 30.40
CA ALA A 312 -0.86 0.43 30.02
C ALA A 312 -0.45 0.55 28.54
N LEU A 313 -1.14 1.42 27.81
CA LEU A 313 -0.88 1.82 26.44
C LEU A 313 -0.70 3.35 26.46
N GLY A 314 0.32 3.86 25.77
CA GLY A 314 0.49 5.31 25.61
C GLY A 314 -0.80 5.95 25.07
N ASP A 315 -1.02 7.21 25.39
CA ASP A 315 -2.28 7.90 25.15
C ASP A 315 -2.62 7.96 23.65
N ASP A 316 -3.49 7.05 23.19
CA ASP A 316 -4.02 7.03 21.82
C ASP A 316 -5.18 8.05 21.64
N SER A 317 -5.52 8.85 22.66
CA SER A 317 -6.61 9.85 22.61
C SER A 317 -6.32 11.06 21.71
N HIS A 318 -5.14 11.15 21.08
CA HIS A 318 -4.84 12.15 20.06
C HIS A 318 -5.11 11.69 18.63
N CYS A 319 -5.53 10.43 18.42
CA CYS A 319 -5.90 9.92 17.10
C CYS A 319 -7.42 9.74 16.97
N ASP A 320 -8.19 10.79 17.27
CA ASP A 320 -9.52 10.93 16.67
C ASP A 320 -9.31 11.29 15.19
N ASP A 321 -9.98 10.56 14.30
CA ASP A 321 -9.88 10.57 12.81
C ASP A 321 -10.23 11.92 12.12
N THR A 322 -10.15 13.04 12.84
CA THR A 322 -10.43 14.39 12.34
C THR A 322 -9.39 15.45 12.71
N HIS A 323 -8.39 15.19 13.57
CA HIS A 323 -7.53 16.27 14.09
C HIS A 323 -6.00 16.10 14.03
N CYS A 324 -5.45 14.99 13.55
CA CYS A 324 -4.03 14.95 13.18
C CYS A 324 -3.86 15.30 11.68
N LEU A 325 -3.21 16.44 11.43
CA LEU A 325 -2.90 17.07 10.13
C LEU A 325 -3.89 18.11 9.57
N ASN A 326 -4.73 18.75 10.39
CA ASN A 326 -5.37 20.02 10.02
C ASN A 326 -4.54 21.21 10.54
N GLY A 327 -3.50 21.56 9.81
CA GLY A 327 -2.75 22.78 10.01
C GLY A 327 -2.37 23.38 8.67
N CYS A 328 -3.36 23.90 7.93
CA CYS A 328 -3.19 24.86 6.82
C CYS A 328 -4.56 25.20 6.19
N LEU A 329 -5.44 25.83 6.95
CA LEU A 329 -6.50 26.70 6.41
C LEU A 329 -6.72 27.81 7.43
N ASP A 330 -5.91 28.86 7.37
CA ASP A 330 -6.37 30.15 7.85
C ASP A 330 -5.85 31.26 6.92
N ASP A 331 -6.79 32.14 6.59
CA ASP A 331 -6.77 33.07 5.48
C ASP A 331 -5.67 34.14 5.58
N GLY A 332 -5.11 34.47 4.42
CA GLY A 332 -4.50 35.77 4.21
C GLY A 332 -5.57 36.86 4.16
N GLY A 333 -5.38 37.95 4.90
CA GLY A 333 -6.03 39.22 4.57
C GLY A 333 -6.42 40.10 5.75
N ARG A 334 -5.56 41.09 6.04
CA ARG A 334 -5.82 42.47 6.49
C ARG A 334 -4.42 43.11 6.63
N GLY A 335 -3.99 44.12 5.90
CA GLY A 335 -4.73 45.25 5.34
C GLY A 335 -4.63 46.47 6.26
N GLN A 336 -3.41 46.96 6.51
CA GLN A 336 -2.95 48.37 6.53
C GLN A 336 -1.53 48.46 7.09
#